data_AF-A0A8J7XU67-F1
#
_entry.id   AF-A0A8J7XU67-F1
#
_cell.length_a   1.000
_cell.length_b   1.000
_cell.length_c   1.000
_cell.angle_alpha   90.00
_cell.angle_beta   90.00
_cell.angle_gamma   90.00
#
_symmetry.space_group_name_H-M   'P 1'
#
loop_
_entity.id
_entity.type
_entity.pdbx_description
1 polymer ?
#
loop_
_entity_poly.entity_id
_entity_poly.type
_entity_poly.pdbx_seq_one_letter_code
_entity_poly.pdbx_strand_id
1 'polypeptide(L)'
;MALLVGLALLLSHVPARGDQALFELRIICPDTYDFRMDYTEMIVDEFAAVGISVTLDFVPMDEVTERCFGSDGKLHKDDGFDVAFFGWRISKATDPRFMYVDGDTIYNIFHSDNSASNVEGDNCMSWENAGNDNLIDKIREEKDEAKLKEYWMQWQELFHDEQPIAPIFHTYVEVEEEECWIYEHISFNLNHPVLKKKLVRQALSHLVPRQKICNLHNRTEKNQRPDTLTSAEPCAVPVNPDHFAFNEDINPYQYDPDLAKELLFRAGYKVKTKKHENAESLLQQAENAFSAFEFQEALDLANQAKLLYEELGDTESLSNVTGAVIPLYQKAIGAETLLNEGTSLKDRGEYETAKQKLLEAKQTFEECGLTQKVSETELLISEIDEILRKQSIIQEADSLFEQGKEAFEKENYEAALDFFQRAKELYASVGSEKAAECDEWIEKTQTEMEKPCLGTIFLAVLIGAGFLVSRRRFR
;
A
#
# COMPACT_ATOMS: atom_id res chain seq x y z
N MET A 1 -0.68 -27.76 -13.32
CA MET A 1 0.38 -27.69 -12.28
C MET A 1 1.26 -26.50 -12.61
N ALA A 2 1.50 -25.62 -11.63
CA ALA A 2 2.28 -24.37 -11.69
C ALA A 2 1.53 -23.07 -12.11
N LEU A 3 0.61 -22.60 -11.25
CA LEU A 3 0.32 -21.17 -11.00
C LEU A 3 -0.62 -20.96 -9.79
N LEU A 4 -0.49 -21.82 -8.76
CA LEU A 4 -1.19 -21.72 -7.46
C LEU A 4 -0.16 -21.77 -6.31
N VAL A 5 1.01 -21.18 -6.55
CA VAL A 5 2.07 -20.98 -5.57
C VAL A 5 2.57 -19.56 -5.79
N GLY A 6 1.99 -18.57 -5.11
CA GLY A 6 2.43 -17.19 -5.31
C GLY A 6 1.62 -16.06 -4.69
N LEU A 7 0.51 -16.32 -4.00
CA LEU A 7 -0.12 -15.31 -3.12
C LEU A 7 -0.15 -15.75 -1.65
N ALA A 8 0.81 -16.59 -1.25
CA ALA A 8 0.97 -17.10 0.11
C ALA A 8 2.35 -16.80 0.73
N LEU A 9 2.99 -15.71 0.28
CA LEU A 9 4.20 -15.14 0.88
C LEU A 9 3.98 -13.63 0.97
N LEU A 10 3.38 -13.12 2.05
CA LEU A 10 4.16 -12.49 3.14
C LEU A 10 3.32 -12.33 4.42
N LEU A 11 2.54 -13.34 4.81
CA LEU A 11 1.93 -13.40 6.14
C LEU A 11 2.32 -14.70 6.86
N SER A 12 3.62 -15.00 6.88
CA SER A 12 4.15 -15.90 7.90
C SER A 12 4.24 -15.12 9.21
N HIS A 13 3.14 -15.09 9.94
CA HIS A 13 3.14 -14.79 11.37
C HIS A 13 3.77 -15.99 12.11
N VAL A 14 5.10 -16.08 12.05
CA VAL A 14 5.87 -16.81 13.05
C VAL A 14 6.28 -15.76 14.07
N PRO A 15 5.74 -15.77 15.30
CA PRO A 15 6.31 -14.95 16.36
C PRO A 15 7.67 -15.58 16.69
N ALA A 16 8.72 -15.08 16.05
CA ALA A 16 10.07 -15.38 16.47
C ALA A 16 10.24 -14.73 17.83
N ARG A 17 10.30 -15.56 18.85
CA ARG A 17 10.81 -15.21 20.17
C ARG A 17 12.28 -14.79 19.98
N GLY A 18 12.51 -13.50 19.71
CA GLY A 18 13.84 -12.92 19.46
C GLY A 18 13.86 -11.78 18.43
N ASP A 19 12.97 -10.78 18.55
CA ASP A 19 13.11 -9.57 17.73
C ASP A 19 14.44 -8.88 18.09
N GLN A 20 15.32 -8.77 17.10
CA GLN A 20 16.56 -8.01 17.21
C GLN A 20 16.20 -6.55 17.50
N ALA A 21 16.79 -5.96 18.54
CA ALA A 21 16.57 -4.56 18.87
C ALA A 21 16.86 -3.67 17.65
N LEU A 22 16.07 -2.60 17.48
CA LEU A 22 16.26 -1.66 16.37
C LEU A 22 17.68 -1.09 16.37
N PHE A 23 18.15 -0.74 17.57
CA PHE A 23 19.50 -0.34 17.92
C PHE A 23 19.62 -0.32 19.45
N GLU A 24 20.85 -0.12 19.94
CA GLU A 24 21.17 0.01 21.36
C GLU A 24 21.49 1.47 21.71
N LEU A 25 21.08 1.91 22.90
CA LEU A 25 21.46 3.19 23.50
C LEU A 25 21.97 2.96 24.93
N ARG A 26 23.10 3.59 25.26
CA ARG A 26 23.61 3.71 26.64
C ARG A 26 23.28 5.08 27.20
N ILE A 27 22.51 5.09 28.28
CA ILE A 27 21.99 6.30 28.90
C ILE A 27 22.66 6.48 30.25
N ILE A 28 23.22 7.66 30.47
CA ILE A 28 23.69 8.09 31.79
C ILE A 28 22.73 9.12 32.38
N CYS A 29 22.43 8.98 33.66
CA CYS A 29 21.60 9.91 34.40
C CYS A 29 22.23 10.19 35.77
N PRO A 30 22.28 11.46 36.22
CA PRO A 30 22.67 11.81 37.57
C PRO A 30 21.87 11.09 38.64
N ASP A 31 22.56 10.57 39.67
CA ASP A 31 21.97 9.95 40.86
C ASP A 31 21.63 10.94 41.99
N THR A 32 21.72 12.24 41.72
CA THR A 32 21.59 13.30 42.72
C THR A 32 20.17 13.82 42.93
N TYR A 33 19.23 13.44 42.06
CA TYR A 33 17.86 13.93 42.10
C TYR A 33 16.85 12.82 41.75
N ASP A 34 16.21 12.27 42.77
CA ASP A 34 15.27 11.14 42.67
C ASP A 34 14.21 11.35 41.58
N PHE A 35 13.64 12.54 41.47
CA PHE A 35 12.61 12.82 40.46
C PHE A 35 13.15 12.73 39.02
N ARG A 36 14.42 13.08 38.78
CA ARG A 36 15.07 12.87 37.48
C ARG A 36 15.26 11.41 37.17
N MET A 37 15.63 10.62 38.17
CA MET A 37 15.74 9.18 38.02
C MET A 37 14.39 8.57 37.64
N ASP A 38 13.31 8.94 38.36
CA ASP A 38 11.95 8.45 38.10
C ASP A 38 11.46 8.75 36.69
N TYR A 39 11.60 10.00 36.21
CA TYR A 39 11.13 10.33 34.87
C TYR A 39 12.07 9.78 33.78
N THR A 40 13.35 9.56 34.09
CA THR A 40 14.30 8.91 33.16
C THR A 40 13.89 7.47 32.93
N GLU A 41 13.62 6.70 33.98
CA GLU A 41 13.08 5.35 33.86
C GLU A 41 11.80 5.32 33.04
N MET A 42 10.89 6.28 33.29
CA MET A 42 9.65 6.40 32.50
C MET A 42 9.92 6.59 31.00
N ILE A 43 10.89 7.44 30.63
CA ILE A 43 11.24 7.66 29.22
C ILE A 43 11.95 6.43 28.63
N VAL A 44 12.80 5.76 29.40
CA VAL A 44 13.48 4.54 28.99
C VAL A 44 12.50 3.41 28.70
N ASP A 45 11.44 3.27 29.51
CA ASP A 45 10.36 2.32 29.26
C ASP A 45 9.67 2.59 27.92
N GLU A 46 9.44 3.87 27.57
CA GLU A 46 8.85 4.27 26.28
C GLU A 46 9.79 3.95 25.09
N PHE A 47 11.10 4.15 25.25
CA PHE A 47 12.09 3.77 24.24
C PHE A 47 12.11 2.24 24.05
N ALA A 48 12.09 1.48 25.14
CA ALA A 48 12.06 0.03 25.11
C ALA A 48 10.77 -0.51 24.48
N ALA A 49 9.63 0.12 24.73
CA ALA A 49 8.32 -0.27 24.20
C ALA A 49 8.23 -0.19 22.66
N VAL A 50 9.09 0.61 22.01
CA VAL A 50 9.19 0.66 20.54
C VAL A 50 10.31 -0.21 19.96
N GLY A 51 10.99 -1.00 20.80
CA GLY A 51 12.02 -1.97 20.36
C GLY A 51 13.45 -1.45 20.39
N ILE A 52 13.73 -0.33 21.07
CA ILE A 52 15.09 0.16 21.31
C ILE A 52 15.67 -0.58 22.52
N SER A 53 16.87 -1.14 22.39
CA SER A 53 17.56 -1.70 23.54
C SER A 53 18.21 -0.56 24.32
N VAL A 54 17.90 -0.46 25.61
CA VAL A 54 18.43 0.59 26.47
C VAL A 54 19.18 -0.04 27.63
N THR A 55 20.35 0.53 27.95
CA THR A 55 20.93 0.38 29.29
C THR A 55 20.99 1.75 29.94
N LEU A 56 20.51 1.81 31.19
CA LEU A 56 20.45 3.02 31.99
C LEU A 56 21.39 2.86 33.19
N ASP A 57 22.34 3.78 33.31
CA ASP A 57 23.27 3.86 34.42
C ASP A 57 23.03 5.17 35.20
N PHE A 58 22.73 5.03 36.49
CA PHE A 58 22.70 6.15 37.41
C PHE A 58 24.11 6.40 37.94
N VAL A 59 24.65 7.59 37.69
CA VAL A 59 26.04 7.94 38.00
C VAL A 59 26.12 9.29 38.72
N PRO A 60 27.20 9.55 39.48
CA PRO A 60 27.46 10.85 40.07
C PRO A 60 27.48 12.00 39.04
N MET A 61 27.12 13.22 39.46
CA MET A 61 27.10 14.41 38.58
C MET A 61 28.45 14.78 37.97
N ASP A 62 29.55 14.57 38.71
CA ASP A 62 30.92 14.78 38.22
C ASP A 62 31.24 13.82 37.08
N GLU A 63 30.78 12.57 37.15
CA GLU A 63 30.92 11.60 36.05
C GLU A 63 30.11 12.02 34.82
N VAL A 64 28.87 12.51 34.98
CA VAL A 64 28.11 13.07 33.85
C VAL A 64 28.84 14.25 33.22
N THR A 65 29.42 15.12 34.05
CA THR A 65 30.16 16.30 33.59
C THR A 65 31.41 15.89 32.80
N GLU A 66 32.21 14.97 33.32
CA GLU A 66 33.41 14.45 32.65
C GLU A 66 33.05 13.76 31.32
N ARG A 67 32.04 12.88 31.32
CA ARG A 67 31.63 12.14 30.13
C ARG A 67 30.96 13.00 29.06
N CYS A 68 30.24 14.05 29.44
CA CYS A 68 29.60 14.94 28.46
C CYS A 68 30.60 16.00 27.95
N PHE A 69 31.20 16.77 28.86
CA PHE A 69 31.95 17.98 28.51
C PHE A 69 33.47 17.78 28.44
N GLY A 70 34.01 16.76 29.12
CA GLY A 70 35.45 16.44 29.09
C GLY A 70 35.84 15.31 28.13
N SER A 71 34.88 14.76 27.37
CA SER A 71 35.10 13.53 26.61
C SER A 71 35.57 13.73 25.18
N ASP A 72 35.74 14.96 24.71
CA ASP A 72 36.06 15.28 23.31
C ASP A 72 35.10 14.60 22.31
N GLY A 73 33.81 14.52 22.67
CA GLY A 73 32.75 13.94 21.84
C GLY A 73 32.78 12.40 21.73
N LYS A 74 33.54 11.72 22.61
CA LYS A 74 33.59 10.24 22.65
C LYS A 74 32.22 9.63 22.93
N LEU A 75 32.01 8.43 22.39
CA LEU A 75 30.82 7.62 22.64
C LEU A 75 30.92 6.93 23.99
N HIS A 76 29.81 6.37 24.49
CA HIS A 76 29.79 5.70 25.80
C HIS A 76 30.83 4.58 25.93
N LYS A 77 31.06 3.83 24.85
CA LYS A 77 32.06 2.74 24.80
C LYS A 77 33.52 3.21 24.96
N ASP A 78 33.78 4.50 24.75
CA ASP A 78 35.10 5.14 24.77
C ASP A 78 35.16 6.17 25.92
N ASP A 79 34.48 5.88 27.04
CA ASP A 79 34.40 6.74 28.24
C ASP A 79 33.74 8.11 28.03
N GLY A 80 32.93 8.28 26.97
CA GLY A 80 32.02 9.42 26.81
C GLY A 80 30.57 9.05 27.10
N PHE A 81 29.65 9.49 26.24
CA PHE A 81 28.21 9.21 26.37
C PHE A 81 27.54 9.02 25.01
N ASP A 82 26.42 8.27 24.98
CA ASP A 82 25.54 8.24 23.82
C ASP A 82 24.33 9.17 24.07
N VAL A 83 23.70 9.02 25.24
CA VAL A 83 22.57 9.82 25.69
C VAL A 83 22.75 10.17 27.17
N ALA A 84 22.46 11.42 27.55
CA ALA A 84 22.58 11.90 28.92
C ALA A 84 21.36 12.72 29.34
N PHE A 85 20.99 12.63 30.61
CA PHE A 85 19.88 13.39 31.20
C PHE A 85 20.40 14.41 32.18
N PHE A 86 20.19 15.70 31.91
CA PHE A 86 20.52 16.78 32.84
C PHE A 86 19.76 18.06 32.49
N GLY A 87 19.90 19.06 33.34
CA GLY A 87 19.25 20.36 33.15
C GLY A 87 20.25 21.51 33.19
N TRP A 88 19.90 22.60 32.51
CA TRP A 88 20.61 23.86 32.60
C TRP A 88 19.82 24.88 33.40
N ARG A 89 20.55 25.77 34.09
CA ARG A 89 19.99 26.96 34.71
C ARG A 89 20.03 28.11 33.71
N ILE A 90 18.88 28.70 33.47
CA ILE A 90 18.65 29.80 32.56
C ILE A 90 18.50 31.08 33.40
N SER A 91 19.26 32.11 33.05
CA SER A 91 19.32 33.36 33.80
C SER A 91 18.17 34.31 33.44
N LYS A 92 17.88 35.27 34.32
CA LYS A 92 17.07 36.47 34.02
C LYS A 92 17.95 37.61 33.49
N ALA A 93 18.95 37.32 32.65
CA ALA A 93 19.89 38.35 32.21
C ALA A 93 19.19 39.52 31.51
N THR A 94 19.77 40.71 31.68
CA THR A 94 19.28 41.95 31.06
C THR A 94 19.60 42.06 29.58
N ASP A 95 20.69 41.43 29.12
CA ASP A 95 20.98 41.27 27.70
C ASP A 95 20.43 39.91 27.23
N PRO A 96 19.51 39.89 26.25
CA PRO A 96 18.86 38.68 25.77
C PRO A 96 19.82 37.63 25.20
N ARG A 97 21.08 37.97 24.91
CA ARG A 97 22.08 37.01 24.40
C ARG A 97 22.63 36.09 25.48
N PHE A 98 22.53 36.48 26.75
CA PHE A 98 23.05 35.74 27.90
C PHE A 98 21.94 34.88 28.50
N MET A 99 21.76 33.69 27.93
CA MET A 99 20.61 32.85 28.26
C MET A 99 20.83 32.01 29.52
N TYR A 100 22.09 31.67 29.86
CA TYR A 100 22.40 30.75 30.94
C TYR A 100 23.02 31.48 32.14
N VAL A 101 22.90 30.86 33.32
CA VAL A 101 23.61 31.32 34.52
C VAL A 101 25.12 31.24 34.24
N ASP A 102 25.93 32.08 34.90
CA ASP A 102 27.39 32.19 34.72
C ASP A 102 27.87 32.91 33.44
N GLY A 103 26.94 33.40 32.60
CA GLY A 103 27.25 34.24 31.44
C GLY A 103 27.41 33.48 30.14
N ASP A 104 27.04 32.20 30.12
CA ASP A 104 27.04 31.39 28.89
C ASP A 104 25.90 31.80 27.95
N THR A 105 26.18 31.66 26.66
CA THR A 105 25.27 32.00 25.56
C THR A 105 24.96 30.78 24.72
N ILE A 106 23.96 30.88 23.84
CA ILE A 106 23.71 29.83 22.83
C ILE A 106 24.94 29.55 21.94
N TYR A 107 25.89 30.49 21.85
CA TYR A 107 27.15 30.26 21.16
C TYR A 107 27.98 29.19 21.85
N ASN A 108 28.20 29.31 23.16
CA ASN A 108 28.99 28.36 23.94
C ASN A 108 28.44 26.93 23.77
N ILE A 109 27.12 26.79 23.89
CA ILE A 109 26.46 25.49 23.99
C ILE A 109 26.14 24.86 22.62
N PHE A 110 25.83 25.65 21.59
CA PHE A 110 25.29 25.11 20.34
C PHE A 110 26.07 25.48 19.08
N HIS A 111 27.05 26.38 19.13
CA HIS A 111 27.84 26.72 17.95
C HIS A 111 28.84 25.60 17.61
N SER A 112 29.06 25.33 16.32
CA SER A 112 29.99 24.28 15.87
C SER A 112 31.44 24.52 16.30
N ASP A 113 31.85 25.78 16.48
CA ASP A 113 33.21 26.13 16.97
C ASP A 113 33.48 25.59 18.39
N ASN A 114 32.42 25.34 19.17
CA ASN A 114 32.51 24.78 20.52
C ASN A 114 32.17 23.28 20.54
N SER A 115 32.03 22.63 19.38
CA SER A 115 31.79 21.19 19.26
C SER A 115 32.86 20.42 20.02
N ALA A 116 32.43 19.50 20.89
CA ALA A 116 33.34 18.62 21.62
C ALA A 116 34.22 17.77 20.68
N SER A 117 33.83 17.62 19.41
CA SER A 117 34.67 16.96 18.39
C SER A 117 35.92 17.77 17.98
N ASN A 118 35.99 19.06 18.34
CA ASN A 118 37.05 19.97 17.91
C ASN A 118 38.00 20.41 19.05
N VAL A 119 37.58 20.38 20.33
CA VAL A 119 38.34 20.61 21.60
C VAL A 119 37.34 20.52 22.79
N GLU A 120 37.78 20.58 24.07
CA GLU A 120 36.98 20.69 25.32
C GLU A 120 35.95 21.87 25.31
N GLY A 121 34.95 21.82 24.44
CA GLY A 121 33.93 22.86 24.25
C GLY A 121 32.57 22.45 24.80
N ASP A 122 31.74 23.44 25.16
CA ASP A 122 30.49 23.22 25.89
C ASP A 122 29.36 22.61 25.02
N ASN A 123 29.55 22.51 23.71
CA ASN A 123 28.68 21.74 22.81
C ASN A 123 29.03 20.25 22.89
N CYS A 124 28.70 19.65 24.03
CA CYS A 124 28.93 18.22 24.28
C CYS A 124 28.14 17.28 23.35
N MET A 125 27.09 17.77 22.69
CA MET A 125 26.36 17.04 21.66
C MET A 125 27.17 16.86 20.38
N SER A 126 28.24 17.65 20.18
CA SER A 126 28.90 17.79 18.88
C SER A 126 27.90 18.13 17.77
N TRP A 127 26.93 19.02 18.05
CA TRP A 127 25.98 19.48 17.05
C TRP A 127 26.63 20.49 16.13
N GLU A 128 26.84 20.08 14.88
CA GLU A 128 27.43 20.91 13.84
C GLU A 128 26.40 21.22 12.75
N ASN A 129 25.99 22.48 12.64
CA ASN A 129 24.97 22.91 11.69
C ASN A 129 25.23 24.35 11.22
N ALA A 130 25.58 24.51 9.94
CA ALA A 130 25.93 25.81 9.37
C ALA A 130 24.78 26.84 9.39
N GLY A 131 23.52 26.39 9.36
CA GLY A 131 22.36 27.26 9.50
C GLY A 131 22.24 27.82 10.92
N ASN A 132 22.44 26.96 11.92
CA ASN A 132 22.51 27.32 13.33
C ASN A 132 23.66 28.29 13.59
N ASP A 133 24.87 27.99 13.11
CA ASP A 133 26.05 28.82 13.31
C ASP A 133 25.83 30.24 12.78
N ASN A 134 25.35 30.35 11.55
CA ASN A 134 25.03 31.64 10.93
C ASN A 134 23.91 32.42 11.67
N LEU A 135 22.93 31.73 12.26
CA LEU A 135 21.89 32.39 13.07
C LEU A 135 22.46 32.88 14.40
N ILE A 136 23.27 32.07 15.07
CA ILE A 136 23.94 32.43 16.33
C ILE A 136 24.86 33.64 16.11
N ASP A 137 25.67 33.66 15.06
CA ASP A 137 26.56 34.79 14.76
C ASP A 137 25.78 36.08 14.50
N LYS A 138 24.67 36.00 13.76
CA LYS A 138 23.77 37.15 13.60
C LYS A 138 23.18 37.62 14.92
N ILE A 139 22.73 36.71 15.78
CA ILE A 139 22.20 37.05 17.12
C ILE A 139 23.26 37.79 17.95
N ARG A 140 24.52 37.34 17.89
CA ARG A 140 25.64 37.95 18.64
C ARG A 140 25.96 39.38 18.19
N GLU A 141 25.91 39.65 16.89
CA GLU A 141 26.37 40.92 16.32
C GLU A 141 25.26 41.95 16.06
N GLU A 142 23.99 41.51 15.95
CA GLU A 142 22.87 42.37 15.57
C GLU A 142 22.55 43.41 16.66
N LYS A 143 22.32 44.65 16.24
CA LYS A 143 22.03 45.79 17.13
C LYS A 143 20.59 46.28 17.01
N ASP A 144 19.92 45.96 15.91
CA ASP A 144 18.50 46.24 15.69
C ASP A 144 17.64 45.21 16.42
N GLU A 145 16.82 45.66 17.36
CA GLU A 145 16.01 44.78 18.22
C GLU A 145 14.99 43.94 17.44
N ALA A 146 14.41 44.50 16.38
CA ALA A 146 13.42 43.80 15.57
C ALA A 146 14.06 42.65 14.77
N LYS A 147 15.23 42.90 14.15
CA LYS A 147 15.99 41.85 13.48
C LYS A 147 16.55 40.82 14.44
N LEU A 148 17.01 41.24 15.62
CA LEU A 148 17.48 40.33 16.66
C LEU A 148 16.37 39.35 17.07
N LYS A 149 15.15 39.86 17.28
CA LYS A 149 13.96 39.03 17.55
C LYS A 149 13.69 38.05 16.41
N GLU A 150 13.74 38.50 15.16
CA GLU A 150 13.54 37.65 13.98
C GLU A 150 14.56 36.50 13.93
N TYR A 151 15.84 36.76 14.17
CA TYR A 151 16.88 35.73 14.19
C TYR A 151 16.70 34.74 15.33
N TRP A 152 16.29 35.19 16.51
CA TRP A 152 15.93 34.31 17.62
C TRP A 152 14.75 33.40 17.30
N MET A 153 13.72 33.91 16.63
CA MET A 153 12.57 33.10 16.21
C MET A 153 12.98 32.04 15.20
N GLN A 154 13.77 32.41 14.19
CA GLN A 154 14.33 31.47 13.20
C GLN A 154 15.24 30.41 13.85
N TRP A 155 16.04 30.80 14.84
CA TRP A 155 16.91 29.87 15.56
C TRP A 155 16.10 28.84 16.36
N GLN A 156 15.06 29.29 17.08
CA GLN A 156 14.16 28.39 17.82
C GLN A 156 13.43 27.42 16.89
N GLU A 157 12.97 27.87 15.72
CA GLU A 157 12.34 27.00 14.71
C GLU A 157 13.31 25.94 14.18
N LEU A 158 14.54 26.35 13.81
CA LEU A 158 15.58 25.43 13.36
C LEU A 158 15.96 24.43 14.46
N PHE A 159 16.16 24.91 15.68
CA PHE A 159 16.49 24.07 16.83
C PHE A 159 15.40 23.05 17.11
N HIS A 160 14.13 23.50 17.11
CA HIS A 160 12.98 22.63 17.32
C HIS A 160 12.91 21.55 16.26
N ASP A 161 13.11 21.88 14.98
CA ASP A 161 13.09 20.88 13.92
C ASP A 161 14.30 19.93 14.03
N GLU A 162 15.51 20.43 14.28
CA GLU A 162 16.74 19.61 14.35
C GLU A 162 16.83 18.74 15.61
N GLN A 163 16.18 19.08 16.71
CA GLN A 163 16.23 18.36 18.00
C GLN A 163 17.67 17.92 18.39
N PRO A 164 18.67 18.82 18.48
CA PRO A 164 20.02 18.45 18.92
C PRO A 164 20.04 17.91 20.36
N ILE A 165 19.09 18.37 21.17
CA ILE A 165 18.66 17.80 22.44
C ILE A 165 17.14 17.64 22.39
N ALA A 166 16.56 16.83 23.28
CA ALA A 166 15.12 16.77 23.48
C ALA A 166 14.72 17.52 24.77
N PRO A 167 14.18 18.75 24.67
CA PRO A 167 13.46 19.42 25.76
C PRO A 167 12.52 18.49 26.51
N ILE A 168 12.49 18.52 27.85
CA ILE A 168 11.48 17.80 28.64
C ILE A 168 10.50 18.80 29.26
N PHE A 169 10.98 19.60 30.21
CA PHE A 169 10.19 20.62 30.89
C PHE A 169 11.07 21.79 31.32
N HIS A 170 10.45 22.94 31.54
CA HIS A 170 11.05 24.05 32.26
C HIS A 170 10.27 24.31 33.55
N THR A 171 10.96 24.71 34.60
CA THR A 171 10.34 25.10 35.87
C THR A 171 11.03 26.33 36.43
N TYR A 172 10.23 27.22 37.01
CA TYR A 172 10.75 28.37 37.73
C TYR A 172 11.19 27.93 39.14
N VAL A 173 12.39 28.35 39.58
CA VAL A 173 12.91 28.04 40.91
C VAL A 173 13.48 29.30 41.56
N GLU A 174 13.11 29.51 42.82
CA GLU A 174 13.73 30.49 43.71
C GLU A 174 14.74 29.75 44.60
N VAL A 175 16.04 29.97 44.38
CA VAL A 175 17.13 29.39 45.18
C VAL A 175 17.89 30.52 45.84
N GLU A 176 17.95 30.57 47.18
CA GLU A 176 18.80 31.51 47.92
C GLU A 176 18.66 32.99 47.50
N GLU A 177 17.44 33.45 47.22
CA GLU A 177 17.11 34.80 46.69
C GLU A 177 17.49 35.06 45.22
N GLU A 178 18.00 34.05 44.50
CA GLU A 178 18.19 34.10 43.04
C GLU A 178 17.02 33.41 42.31
N GLU A 179 16.42 34.16 41.40
CA GLU A 179 15.33 33.70 40.54
C GLU A 179 15.88 33.17 39.22
N CYS A 180 15.77 31.87 38.96
CA CYS A 180 16.20 31.27 37.71
C CYS A 180 15.19 30.26 37.15
N TRP A 181 15.30 29.99 35.86
CA TRP A 181 14.55 28.91 35.21
C TRP A 181 15.44 27.69 35.11
N ILE A 182 14.93 26.51 35.45
CA ILE A 182 15.59 25.23 35.16
C ILE A 182 14.93 24.64 33.94
N TYR A 183 15.74 24.20 32.99
CA TYR A 183 15.29 23.49 31.80
C TYR A 183 15.94 22.12 31.75
N GLU A 184 15.13 21.07 31.92
CA GLU A 184 15.55 19.67 31.85
C GLU A 184 15.42 19.14 30.42
N HIS A 185 16.41 18.37 29.99
CA HIS A 185 16.47 17.83 28.63
C HIS A 185 17.19 16.49 28.55
N ILE A 186 17.05 15.86 27.38
CA ILE A 186 17.85 14.70 26.96
C ILE A 186 18.91 15.21 26.00
N SER A 187 20.18 15.04 26.33
CA SER A 187 21.30 15.34 25.45
C SER A 187 21.65 14.13 24.59
N PHE A 188 21.85 14.36 23.29
CA PHE A 188 22.23 13.33 22.32
C PHE A 188 23.65 13.57 21.81
N ASN A 189 24.52 12.56 21.89
CA ASN A 189 25.82 12.64 21.24
C ASN A 189 25.67 12.40 19.73
N LEU A 190 25.87 13.44 18.91
CA LEU A 190 25.65 13.39 17.46
C LEU A 190 26.82 12.79 16.68
N ASN A 191 27.91 12.39 17.36
CA ASN A 191 28.89 11.46 16.81
C ASN A 191 28.33 10.02 16.74
N HIS A 192 27.30 9.71 17.51
CA HIS A 192 26.67 8.40 17.48
C HIS A 192 25.94 8.18 16.14
N PRO A 193 26.21 7.09 15.39
CA PRO A 193 25.71 6.91 14.03
C PRO A 193 24.17 6.86 13.93
N VAL A 194 23.50 6.46 15.03
CA VAL A 194 22.04 6.47 15.13
C VAL A 194 21.50 7.85 15.47
N LEU A 195 22.11 8.53 16.46
CA LEU A 195 21.60 9.81 16.98
C LEU A 195 21.93 10.98 16.04
N LYS A 196 22.93 10.83 15.15
CA LYS A 196 23.19 11.79 14.07
C LYS A 196 21.99 11.95 13.13
N LYS A 197 21.13 10.93 13.01
CA LYS A 197 19.91 10.99 12.19
C LYS A 197 18.83 11.82 12.88
N LYS A 198 18.51 12.98 12.29
CA LYS A 198 17.43 13.87 12.75
C LYS A 198 16.11 13.15 13.05
N LEU A 199 15.64 12.29 12.14
CA LEU A 199 14.39 11.54 12.31
C LEU A 199 14.39 10.64 13.56
N VAL A 200 15.55 10.11 13.97
CA VAL A 200 15.64 9.34 15.20
C VAL A 200 15.46 10.24 16.41
N ARG A 201 16.12 11.41 16.45
CA ARG A 201 15.98 12.36 17.57
C ARG A 201 14.55 12.89 17.70
N GLN A 202 13.89 13.17 16.57
CA GLN A 202 12.48 13.53 16.55
C GLN A 202 11.60 12.38 17.07
N ALA A 203 11.88 11.13 16.68
CA ALA A 203 11.17 9.97 17.21
C ALA A 203 11.34 9.81 18.73
N LEU A 204 12.58 9.90 19.24
CA LEU A 204 12.86 9.86 20.68
C LEU A 204 12.12 10.99 21.42
N SER A 205 12.03 12.17 20.82
CA SER A 205 11.30 13.30 21.39
C SER A 205 9.80 13.06 21.48
N HIS A 206 9.19 12.38 20.50
CA HIS A 206 7.78 11.95 20.55
C HIS A 206 7.52 10.85 21.58
N LEU A 207 8.55 10.17 22.07
CA LEU A 207 8.43 9.17 23.14
C LEU A 207 8.54 9.77 24.55
N VAL A 208 8.84 11.07 24.68
CA VAL A 208 8.90 11.74 25.98
C VAL A 208 7.49 12.13 26.44
N PRO A 209 6.95 11.57 27.53
CA PRO A 209 5.60 11.88 28.02
C PRO A 209 5.59 13.17 28.85
N ARG A 210 6.02 14.30 28.26
CA ARG A 210 6.27 15.60 28.94
C ARG A 210 5.14 16.03 29.86
N GLN A 211 3.89 15.99 29.40
CA GLN A 211 2.74 16.39 30.22
C GLN A 211 2.58 15.52 31.47
N LYS A 212 2.82 14.22 31.37
CA LYS A 212 2.77 13.28 32.50
C LYS A 212 3.88 13.60 33.50
N ILE A 213 5.08 13.89 33.01
CA ILE A 213 6.24 14.28 33.82
C ILE A 213 5.95 15.59 34.57
N CYS A 214 5.52 16.65 33.88
CA CYS A 214 5.17 17.93 34.51
C CYS A 214 4.06 17.78 35.56
N ASN A 215 3.01 16.99 35.25
CA ASN A 215 1.94 16.72 36.21
C ASN A 215 2.45 16.01 37.46
N LEU A 216 3.42 15.11 37.33
CA LEU A 216 4.05 14.43 38.46
C LEU A 216 4.92 15.39 39.27
N HIS A 217 5.80 16.15 38.60
CA HIS A 217 6.63 17.18 39.22
C HIS A 217 5.80 18.12 40.10
N ASN A 218 4.75 18.71 39.51
CA ASN A 218 3.92 19.72 40.18
C ASN A 218 3.15 19.14 41.37
N ARG A 219 2.81 17.85 41.34
CA ARG A 219 2.21 17.15 42.49
C ARG A 219 3.24 16.93 43.59
N THR A 220 4.45 16.48 43.23
CA THR A 220 5.53 16.21 44.17
C THR A 220 5.98 17.49 44.87
N GLU A 221 6.29 18.55 44.11
CA GLU A 221 6.70 19.85 44.64
C GLU A 221 5.62 20.45 45.54
N LYS A 222 4.35 20.45 45.12
CA LYS A 222 3.25 20.96 45.97
C LYS A 222 3.08 20.19 47.28
N ASN A 223 3.36 18.89 47.30
CA ASN A 223 3.28 18.09 48.52
C ASN A 223 4.46 18.36 49.47
N GLN A 224 5.65 18.62 48.94
CA GLN A 224 6.86 18.85 49.73
C GLN A 224 7.00 20.32 50.16
N ARG A 225 6.57 21.25 49.30
CA ARG A 225 6.72 22.70 49.42
C ARG A 225 5.40 23.38 48.98
N PRO A 226 4.34 23.35 49.80
CA PRO A 226 3.02 23.86 49.42
C PRO A 226 2.97 25.37 49.15
N ASP A 227 3.95 26.13 49.68
CA ASP A 227 4.02 27.58 49.56
C ASP A 227 4.89 28.08 48.40
N THR A 228 5.58 27.19 47.66
CA THR A 228 6.42 27.59 46.51
C THR A 228 5.59 27.75 45.24
N LEU A 229 5.90 28.77 44.43
CA LEU A 229 5.28 29.04 43.13
C LEU A 229 5.83 28.16 41.98
N THR A 230 6.62 27.14 42.30
CA THR A 230 7.23 26.22 41.33
C THR A 230 6.17 25.48 40.52
N SER A 231 6.18 25.67 39.20
CA SER A 231 5.36 24.92 38.24
C SER A 231 6.20 24.53 37.04
N ALA A 232 6.32 23.23 36.80
CA ALA A 232 6.91 22.67 35.60
C ALA A 232 5.89 22.69 34.45
N GLU A 233 6.35 23.10 33.28
CA GLU A 233 5.59 23.13 32.05
C GLU A 233 6.37 22.44 30.92
N PRO A 234 5.69 21.72 30.00
CA PRO A 234 6.36 21.06 28.88
C PRO A 234 7.17 22.05 28.05
N CYS A 235 8.44 21.74 27.81
CA CYS A 235 9.33 22.65 27.10
C CYS A 235 9.48 22.27 25.63
N ALA A 236 9.54 23.27 24.75
CA ALA A 236 9.72 23.09 23.31
C ALA A 236 11.12 23.49 22.81
N VAL A 237 11.73 24.50 23.43
CA VAL A 237 13.02 25.09 23.07
C VAL A 237 13.72 25.61 24.32
N PRO A 238 15.06 25.62 24.39
CA PRO A 238 15.83 25.98 25.59
C PRO A 238 15.89 27.50 25.80
N VAL A 239 14.82 28.24 25.51
CA VAL A 239 14.75 29.70 25.65
C VAL A 239 13.85 30.03 26.84
N ASN A 240 14.29 31.00 27.66
CA ASN A 240 13.50 31.49 28.79
C ASN A 240 12.10 31.93 28.32
N PRO A 241 11.00 31.46 28.91
CA PRO A 241 9.65 31.92 28.57
C PRO A 241 9.45 33.45 28.72
N ASP A 242 10.18 34.09 29.63
CA ASP A 242 10.15 35.55 29.83
C ASP A 242 11.03 36.32 28.82
N HIS A 243 11.72 35.62 27.91
CA HIS A 243 12.60 36.24 26.93
C HIS A 243 11.80 37.03 25.88
N PHE A 244 12.25 38.24 25.53
CA PHE A 244 11.53 39.14 24.59
C PHE A 244 11.26 38.52 23.20
N ALA A 245 12.05 37.52 22.83
CA ALA A 245 11.97 36.77 21.58
C ALA A 245 11.61 35.28 21.78
N PHE A 246 11.07 34.90 22.95
CA PHE A 246 10.50 33.56 23.12
C PHE A 246 9.41 33.32 22.06
N ASN A 247 9.48 32.18 21.37
CA ASN A 247 8.55 31.84 20.31
C ASN A 247 7.40 30.99 20.85
N GLU A 248 6.29 31.65 21.22
CA GLU A 248 5.08 31.00 21.74
C GLU A 248 4.37 30.09 20.72
N ASP A 249 4.63 30.26 19.42
CA ASP A 249 4.01 29.45 18.37
C ASP A 249 4.62 28.04 18.27
N ILE A 250 5.80 27.83 18.88
CA ILE A 250 6.48 26.54 18.89
C ILE A 250 5.94 25.67 20.02
N ASN A 251 5.21 24.63 19.64
CA ASN A 251 4.66 23.68 20.59
C ASN A 251 5.67 22.56 20.90
N PRO A 252 5.72 22.07 22.16
CA PRO A 252 6.51 20.89 22.49
C PRO A 252 6.10 19.68 21.64
N TYR A 253 7.08 18.83 21.33
CA TYR A 253 6.81 17.54 20.69
C TYR A 253 5.77 16.76 21.52
N GLN A 254 4.64 16.45 20.90
CA GLN A 254 3.56 15.72 21.55
C GLN A 254 3.96 14.26 21.75
N TYR A 255 3.53 13.66 22.86
CA TYR A 255 3.76 12.25 23.09
C TYR A 255 2.91 11.42 22.12
N ASP A 256 3.58 10.76 21.17
CA ASP A 256 2.97 9.95 20.11
C ASP A 256 3.89 8.78 19.72
N PRO A 257 3.74 7.61 20.38
CA PRO A 257 4.53 6.42 20.06
C PRO A 257 4.30 5.87 18.65
N ASP A 258 3.11 6.09 18.06
CA ASP A 258 2.81 5.63 16.70
C ASP A 258 3.62 6.44 15.69
N LEU A 259 3.63 7.78 15.82
CA LEU A 259 4.45 8.66 15.01
C LEU A 259 5.94 8.41 15.21
N ALA A 260 6.38 8.14 16.44
CA ALA A 260 7.77 7.77 16.72
C ALA A 260 8.20 6.53 15.91
N LYS A 261 7.36 5.48 15.85
CA LYS A 261 7.63 4.30 15.01
C LYS A 261 7.67 4.63 13.53
N GLU A 262 6.78 5.50 13.03
CA GLU A 262 6.82 5.96 11.62
C GLU A 262 8.13 6.69 11.29
N LEU A 263 8.60 7.56 12.18
CA LEU A 263 9.87 8.28 12.00
C LEU A 263 11.08 7.34 12.07
N LEU A 264 11.08 6.36 12.98
CA LEU A 264 12.10 5.31 13.04
C LEU A 264 12.11 4.46 11.77
N PHE A 265 10.93 4.10 11.24
CA PHE A 265 10.84 3.40 9.96
C PHE A 265 11.46 4.19 8.82
N ARG A 266 11.09 5.47 8.68
CA ARG A 266 11.69 6.39 7.68
C ARG A 266 13.18 6.61 7.87
N ALA A 267 13.69 6.47 9.10
CA ALA A 267 15.12 6.51 9.40
C ALA A 267 15.88 5.20 9.03
N GLY A 268 15.17 4.21 8.49
CA GLY A 268 15.71 2.94 7.99
C GLY A 268 15.64 1.79 8.99
N TYR A 269 14.89 1.91 10.08
CA TYR A 269 14.73 0.83 11.07
C TYR A 269 13.50 -0.02 10.78
N LYS A 270 13.64 -1.34 10.89
CA LYS A 270 12.53 -2.26 10.66
C LYS A 270 11.63 -2.33 11.89
N VAL A 271 10.68 -1.41 11.96
CA VAL A 271 9.67 -1.36 13.03
C VAL A 271 8.27 -1.34 12.41
N LYS A 272 7.38 -2.17 12.95
CA LYS A 272 5.99 -2.21 12.50
C LYS A 272 5.21 -1.03 13.08
N THR A 273 4.50 -0.31 12.22
CA THR A 273 3.69 0.86 12.61
C THR A 273 2.21 0.53 12.48
N LYS A 274 1.36 1.36 13.10
CA LYS A 274 -0.10 1.25 12.95
C LYS A 274 -0.57 1.36 11.49
N LYS A 275 0.11 2.16 10.67
CA LYS A 275 -0.18 2.22 9.22
C LYS A 275 0.15 0.92 8.49
N HIS A 276 1.20 0.20 8.90
CA HIS A 276 1.46 -1.14 8.37
C HIS A 276 0.32 -2.09 8.72
N GLU A 277 -0.12 -2.12 9.98
CA GLU A 277 -1.24 -2.96 10.42
C GLU A 277 -2.54 -2.65 9.66
N ASN A 278 -2.83 -1.37 9.45
CA ASN A 278 -3.99 -0.94 8.67
C ASN A 278 -3.88 -1.35 7.20
N ALA A 279 -2.70 -1.18 6.58
CA ALA A 279 -2.47 -1.57 5.19
C ALA A 279 -2.58 -3.08 4.99
N GLU A 280 -2.00 -3.88 5.89
CA GLU A 280 -2.12 -5.34 5.88
C GLU A 280 -3.58 -5.79 6.06
N SER A 281 -4.34 -5.15 6.95
CA SER A 281 -5.76 -5.42 7.13
C SER A 281 -6.58 -5.13 5.87
N LEU A 282 -6.28 -4.02 5.19
CA LEU A 282 -6.91 -3.66 3.91
C LEU A 282 -6.58 -4.68 2.81
N LEU A 283 -5.32 -5.15 2.73
CA LEU A 283 -4.93 -6.18 1.77
C LEU A 283 -5.62 -7.52 2.05
N GLN A 284 -5.79 -7.89 3.32
CA GLN A 284 -6.53 -9.10 3.67
C GLN A 284 -8.01 -9.00 3.28
N GLN A 285 -8.63 -7.84 3.49
CA GLN A 285 -10.00 -7.58 3.02
C GLN A 285 -10.07 -7.62 1.49
N ALA A 286 -9.07 -7.08 0.79
CA ALA A 286 -9.00 -7.11 -0.66
C ALA A 286 -8.91 -8.54 -1.21
N GLU A 287 -8.12 -9.41 -0.57
CA GLU A 287 -8.01 -10.83 -0.93
C GLU A 287 -9.34 -11.57 -0.73
N ASN A 288 -10.07 -11.25 0.35
CA ASN A 288 -11.39 -11.81 0.60
C ASN A 288 -12.41 -11.37 -0.47
N ALA A 289 -12.45 -10.08 -0.80
CA ALA A 289 -13.31 -9.54 -1.87
C ALA A 289 -12.96 -10.17 -3.23
N PHE A 290 -11.67 -10.33 -3.54
CA PHE A 290 -11.24 -11.00 -4.77
C PHE A 290 -11.71 -12.46 -4.84
N SER A 291 -11.61 -13.18 -3.72
CA SER A 291 -12.10 -14.56 -3.60
C SER A 291 -13.63 -14.67 -3.71
N ALA A 292 -14.35 -13.62 -3.34
CA ALA A 292 -15.80 -13.48 -3.52
C ALA A 292 -16.21 -12.99 -4.93
N PHE A 293 -15.24 -12.79 -5.84
CA PHE A 293 -15.42 -12.21 -7.17
C PHE A 293 -15.89 -10.74 -7.19
N GLU A 294 -15.72 -10.02 -6.07
CA GLU A 294 -15.98 -8.59 -5.93
C GLU A 294 -14.74 -7.79 -6.35
N PHE A 295 -14.33 -7.93 -7.62
CA PHE A 295 -13.00 -7.49 -8.08
C PHE A 295 -12.77 -5.98 -7.97
N GLN A 296 -13.81 -5.16 -8.14
CA GLN A 296 -13.68 -3.71 -7.99
C GLN A 296 -13.44 -3.31 -6.54
N GLU A 297 -14.14 -3.94 -5.59
CA GLU A 297 -13.92 -3.71 -4.16
C GLU A 297 -12.51 -4.15 -3.74
N ALA A 298 -12.05 -5.30 -4.24
CA ALA A 298 -10.68 -5.75 -4.04
C ALA A 298 -9.64 -4.73 -4.53
N LEU A 299 -9.85 -4.16 -5.72
CA LEU A 299 -8.98 -3.12 -6.28
C LEU A 299 -9.00 -1.83 -5.43
N ASP A 300 -10.17 -1.40 -4.99
CA ASP A 300 -10.32 -0.17 -4.19
C ASP A 300 -9.61 -0.31 -2.83
N LEU A 301 -9.76 -1.46 -2.16
CA LEU A 301 -9.07 -1.77 -0.90
C LEU A 301 -7.54 -1.85 -1.08
N ALA A 302 -7.07 -2.48 -2.16
CA ALA A 302 -5.64 -2.53 -2.46
C ALA A 302 -5.04 -1.13 -2.73
N ASN A 303 -5.80 -0.25 -3.38
CA ASN A 303 -5.38 1.15 -3.58
C ASN A 303 -5.34 1.94 -2.27
N GLN A 304 -6.25 1.68 -1.32
CA GLN A 304 -6.18 2.29 0.01
C GLN A 304 -4.93 1.82 0.77
N ALA A 305 -4.60 0.53 0.72
CA ALA A 305 -3.37 0.00 1.30
C ALA A 305 -2.12 0.62 0.65
N LYS A 306 -2.12 0.78 -0.67
CA LYS A 306 -1.06 1.45 -1.43
C LYS A 306 -0.77 2.86 -0.89
N LEU A 307 -1.81 3.68 -0.67
CA LEU A 307 -1.65 5.05 -0.14
C LEU A 307 -0.96 5.06 1.23
N LEU A 308 -1.31 4.11 2.11
CA LEU A 308 -0.66 4.00 3.42
C LEU A 308 0.84 3.67 3.31
N TYR A 309 1.22 2.77 2.40
CA TYR A 309 2.64 2.47 2.14
C TYR A 309 3.37 3.64 1.48
N GLU A 310 2.72 4.40 0.60
CA GLU A 310 3.28 5.63 0.02
C GLU A 310 3.54 6.68 1.11
N GLU A 311 2.57 6.91 2.00
CA GLU A 311 2.75 7.82 3.14
C GLU A 311 3.87 7.37 4.08
N LEU A 312 4.03 6.06 4.30
CA LEU A 312 5.12 5.53 5.11
C LEU A 312 6.49 5.65 4.43
N GLY A 313 6.52 5.71 3.10
CA GLY A 313 7.75 5.55 2.31
C GLY A 313 8.23 4.09 2.26
N ASP A 314 7.35 3.11 2.48
CA ASP A 314 7.69 1.69 2.39
C ASP A 314 7.75 1.24 0.93
N THR A 315 8.93 1.37 0.33
CA THR A 315 9.15 1.02 -1.08
C THR A 315 8.99 -0.46 -1.38
N GLU A 316 9.25 -1.34 -0.41
CA GLU A 316 9.19 -2.80 -0.61
C GLU A 316 7.73 -3.24 -0.73
N SER A 317 6.92 -2.89 0.26
CA SER A 317 5.48 -3.20 0.26
C SER A 317 4.77 -2.50 -0.89
N LEU A 318 5.13 -1.24 -1.18
CA LEU A 318 4.58 -0.50 -2.31
C LEU A 318 4.87 -1.19 -3.65
N SER A 319 6.10 -1.67 -3.85
CA SER A 319 6.46 -2.40 -5.07
C SER A 319 5.65 -3.69 -5.23
N ASN A 320 5.38 -4.42 -4.13
CA ASN A 320 4.56 -5.62 -4.19
C ASN A 320 3.10 -5.31 -4.56
N VAL A 321 2.50 -4.33 -3.88
CA VAL A 321 1.10 -3.95 -4.13
C VAL A 321 0.90 -3.43 -5.55
N THR A 322 1.80 -2.57 -6.03
CA THR A 322 1.71 -1.97 -7.38
C THR A 322 2.15 -2.90 -8.50
N GLY A 323 3.11 -3.81 -8.24
CA GLY A 323 3.68 -4.70 -9.24
C GLY A 323 2.93 -6.04 -9.40
N ALA A 324 2.23 -6.50 -8.37
CA ALA A 324 1.56 -7.80 -8.38
C ALA A 324 0.06 -7.71 -8.05
N VAL A 325 -0.30 -7.16 -6.89
CA VAL A 325 -1.68 -7.22 -6.37
C VAL A 325 -2.65 -6.42 -7.24
N ILE A 326 -2.38 -5.13 -7.45
CA ILE A 326 -3.25 -4.25 -8.25
C ILE A 326 -3.38 -4.75 -9.70
N PRO A 327 -2.30 -5.09 -10.42
CA PRO A 327 -2.40 -5.63 -11.78
C PRO A 327 -3.23 -6.91 -11.89
N LEU A 328 -3.13 -7.82 -10.90
CA LEU A 328 -3.94 -9.03 -10.85
C LEU A 328 -5.44 -8.68 -10.78
N TYR A 329 -5.82 -7.75 -9.90
CA TYR A 329 -7.22 -7.36 -9.73
C TYR A 329 -7.76 -6.62 -10.96
N GLN A 330 -6.97 -5.72 -11.56
CA GLN A 330 -7.33 -5.06 -12.81
C GLN A 330 -7.54 -6.06 -13.95
N LYS A 331 -6.70 -7.09 -14.04
CA LYS A 331 -6.82 -8.14 -15.04
C LYS A 331 -8.09 -8.97 -14.86
N ALA A 332 -8.46 -9.29 -13.62
CA ALA A 332 -9.73 -9.97 -13.33
C ALA A 332 -10.96 -9.11 -13.68
N ILE A 333 -10.93 -7.80 -13.43
CA ILE A 333 -11.98 -6.86 -13.86
C ILE A 333 -12.12 -6.85 -15.40
N GLY A 334 -10.99 -6.86 -16.11
CA GLY A 334 -10.97 -6.97 -17.58
C GLY A 334 -11.61 -8.26 -18.07
N ALA A 335 -11.29 -9.39 -17.43
CA ALA A 335 -11.89 -10.69 -17.73
C ALA A 335 -13.41 -10.71 -17.49
N GLU A 336 -13.88 -10.13 -16.37
CA GLU A 336 -15.31 -10.02 -16.05
C GLU A 336 -16.05 -9.13 -17.08
N THR A 337 -15.39 -8.07 -17.57
CA THR A 337 -15.94 -7.22 -18.64
C THR A 337 -16.12 -8.02 -19.93
N LEU A 338 -15.10 -8.79 -20.34
CA LEU A 338 -15.17 -9.64 -21.53
C LEU A 338 -16.26 -10.73 -21.40
N LEU A 339 -16.42 -11.32 -20.21
CA LEU A 339 -17.49 -12.28 -19.93
C LEU A 339 -18.88 -11.66 -20.11
N ASN A 340 -19.08 -10.45 -19.56
CA ASN A 340 -20.34 -9.72 -19.69
C ASN A 340 -20.64 -9.31 -21.14
N GLU A 341 -19.63 -8.82 -21.88
CA GLU A 341 -19.75 -8.51 -23.30
C GLU A 341 -20.10 -9.77 -24.13
N GLY A 342 -19.40 -10.88 -23.89
CA GLY A 342 -19.64 -12.16 -24.55
C GLY A 342 -21.06 -12.69 -24.30
N THR A 343 -21.53 -12.61 -23.07
CA THR A 343 -22.91 -12.99 -22.70
C THR A 343 -23.94 -12.11 -23.41
N SER A 344 -23.73 -10.79 -23.43
CA SER A 344 -24.63 -9.87 -24.14
C SER A 344 -24.66 -10.10 -25.66
N LEU A 345 -23.53 -10.45 -26.27
CA LEU A 345 -23.45 -10.80 -27.70
C LEU A 345 -24.20 -12.10 -28.00
N LYS A 346 -24.05 -13.11 -27.14
CA LYS A 346 -24.78 -14.37 -27.22
C LYS A 346 -26.30 -14.15 -27.17
N ASP A 347 -26.77 -13.30 -26.25
CA ASP A 347 -28.20 -12.97 -26.12
C ASP A 347 -28.75 -12.25 -27.36
N ARG A 348 -27.90 -11.53 -28.10
CA ARG A 348 -28.23 -10.90 -29.39
C ARG A 348 -28.12 -11.84 -30.60
N GLY A 349 -27.66 -13.07 -30.41
CA GLY A 349 -27.44 -14.04 -31.49
C GLY A 349 -26.13 -13.85 -32.28
N GLU A 350 -25.23 -12.99 -31.80
CA GLU A 350 -23.91 -12.74 -32.40
C GLU A 350 -22.89 -13.78 -31.93
N TYR A 351 -23.15 -15.06 -32.22
CA TYR A 351 -22.49 -16.21 -31.60
C TYR A 351 -20.98 -16.30 -31.83
N GLU A 352 -20.48 -16.03 -33.04
CA GLU A 352 -19.04 -16.09 -33.33
C GLU A 352 -18.25 -15.03 -32.56
N THR A 353 -18.75 -13.79 -32.54
CA THR A 353 -18.15 -12.69 -31.78
C THR A 353 -18.24 -12.96 -30.27
N ALA A 354 -19.37 -13.49 -29.80
CA ALA A 354 -19.55 -13.88 -28.40
C ALA A 354 -18.52 -14.93 -27.99
N LYS A 355 -18.31 -15.97 -28.81
CA LYS A 355 -17.33 -17.03 -28.55
C LYS A 355 -15.91 -16.48 -28.44
N GLN A 356 -15.50 -15.57 -29.33
CA GLN A 356 -14.18 -14.95 -29.26
C GLN A 356 -13.97 -14.21 -27.92
N LYS A 357 -14.95 -13.39 -27.51
CA LYS A 357 -14.88 -12.65 -26.24
C LYS A 357 -14.82 -13.58 -25.02
N LEU A 358 -15.60 -14.66 -25.03
CA LEU A 358 -15.58 -15.64 -23.94
C LEU A 358 -14.27 -16.44 -23.90
N LEU A 359 -13.65 -16.74 -25.04
CA LEU A 359 -12.33 -17.38 -25.06
C LEU A 359 -11.24 -16.46 -24.46
N GLU A 360 -11.26 -15.17 -24.81
CA GLU A 360 -10.36 -14.17 -24.21
C GLU A 360 -10.60 -14.05 -22.68
N ALA A 361 -11.87 -14.01 -22.26
CA ALA A 361 -12.24 -13.99 -20.84
C ALA A 361 -11.74 -15.24 -20.11
N LYS A 362 -11.97 -16.43 -20.66
CA LYS A 362 -11.55 -17.72 -20.10
C LYS A 362 -10.03 -17.75 -19.90
N GLN A 363 -9.26 -17.42 -20.94
CA GLN A 363 -7.80 -17.37 -20.85
C GLN A 363 -7.35 -16.40 -19.76
N THR A 364 -7.96 -15.22 -19.70
CA THR A 364 -7.60 -14.21 -18.69
C THR A 364 -7.92 -14.70 -17.27
N PHE A 365 -9.07 -15.36 -17.05
CA PHE A 365 -9.40 -15.98 -15.77
C PHE A 365 -8.45 -17.12 -15.38
N GLU A 366 -8.00 -17.93 -16.34
CA GLU A 366 -6.99 -18.98 -16.10
C GLU A 366 -5.67 -18.36 -15.62
N GLU A 367 -5.23 -17.28 -16.27
CA GLU A 367 -4.02 -16.55 -15.89
C GLU A 367 -4.15 -15.87 -14.52
N CYS A 368 -5.37 -15.53 -14.09
CA CYS A 368 -5.68 -15.03 -12.75
C CYS A 368 -5.92 -16.14 -11.70
N GLY A 369 -5.92 -17.42 -12.09
CA GLY A 369 -6.18 -18.55 -11.19
C GLY A 369 -7.65 -18.71 -10.76
N LEU A 370 -8.60 -18.07 -11.45
CA LEU A 370 -10.02 -18.01 -11.08
C LEU A 370 -10.80 -19.21 -11.64
N THR A 371 -10.55 -20.41 -11.13
CA THR A 371 -11.05 -21.69 -11.68
C THR A 371 -12.59 -21.79 -11.80
N GLN A 372 -13.33 -21.17 -10.87
CA GLN A 372 -14.79 -21.14 -10.92
C GLN A 372 -15.29 -20.31 -12.13
N LYS A 373 -14.69 -19.14 -12.35
CA LYS A 373 -15.00 -18.27 -13.50
C LYS A 373 -14.59 -18.92 -14.83
N VAL A 374 -13.48 -19.66 -14.85
CA VAL A 374 -13.08 -20.47 -16.02
C VAL A 374 -14.18 -21.49 -16.36
N SER A 375 -14.65 -22.23 -15.36
CA SER A 375 -15.71 -23.24 -15.54
C SER A 375 -17.02 -22.60 -16.03
N GLU A 376 -17.42 -21.46 -15.46
CA GLU A 376 -18.61 -20.71 -15.89
C GLU A 376 -18.50 -20.28 -17.36
N THR A 377 -17.35 -19.73 -17.75
CA THR A 377 -17.11 -19.26 -19.12
C THR A 377 -17.09 -20.42 -20.12
N GLU A 378 -16.53 -21.56 -19.73
CA GLU A 378 -16.47 -22.77 -20.57
C GLU A 378 -17.85 -23.38 -20.86
N LEU A 379 -18.78 -23.29 -19.91
CA LEU A 379 -20.18 -23.67 -20.14
C LEU A 379 -20.83 -22.79 -21.21
N LEU A 380 -20.65 -21.46 -21.14
CA LEU A 380 -21.18 -20.54 -22.14
C LEU A 380 -20.61 -20.79 -23.54
N ILE A 381 -19.30 -21.07 -23.63
CA ILE A 381 -18.64 -21.42 -24.89
C ILE A 381 -19.24 -22.71 -25.46
N SER A 382 -19.45 -23.73 -24.62
CA SER A 382 -20.03 -25.01 -25.03
C SER A 382 -21.46 -24.86 -25.56
N GLU A 383 -22.26 -24.01 -24.92
CA GLU A 383 -23.62 -23.69 -25.40
C GLU A 383 -23.59 -23.00 -26.78
N ILE A 384 -22.67 -22.06 -26.99
CA ILE A 384 -22.49 -21.40 -28.29
C ILE A 384 -22.04 -22.40 -29.35
N ASP A 385 -21.11 -23.29 -29.03
CA ASP A 385 -20.64 -24.33 -29.94
C ASP A 385 -21.76 -25.26 -30.40
N GLU A 386 -22.69 -25.61 -29.50
CA GLU A 386 -23.87 -26.40 -29.88
C GLU A 386 -24.78 -25.62 -30.83
N ILE A 387 -24.99 -24.33 -30.60
CA ILE A 387 -25.83 -23.48 -31.46
C ILE A 387 -25.20 -23.34 -32.86
N LEU A 388 -23.92 -22.99 -32.93
CA LEU A 388 -23.19 -22.85 -34.20
C LEU A 388 -23.20 -24.17 -34.99
N ARG A 389 -23.01 -25.31 -34.31
CA ARG A 389 -23.12 -26.64 -34.93
C ARG A 389 -24.50 -26.86 -35.55
N LYS A 390 -25.58 -26.54 -34.82
CA LYS A 390 -26.95 -26.67 -35.33
C LYS A 390 -27.19 -25.74 -36.53
N GLN A 391 -26.71 -24.50 -36.47
CA GLN A 391 -26.82 -23.54 -37.57
C GLN A 391 -26.09 -24.02 -38.83
N SER A 392 -24.88 -24.56 -38.69
CA SER A 392 -24.11 -25.12 -39.81
C SER A 392 -24.84 -26.30 -40.47
N ILE A 393 -25.45 -27.19 -39.68
CA ILE A 393 -26.23 -28.33 -40.22
C ILE A 393 -27.47 -27.82 -40.96
N ILE A 394 -28.16 -26.81 -40.43
CA ILE A 394 -29.32 -26.19 -41.10
C ILE A 394 -28.90 -25.54 -42.42
N GLN A 395 -27.76 -24.84 -42.47
CA GLN A 395 -27.26 -24.23 -43.71
C GLN A 395 -26.92 -25.27 -44.79
N GLU A 396 -26.30 -26.39 -44.40
CA GLU A 396 -26.02 -27.49 -45.33
C GLU A 396 -27.32 -28.14 -45.83
N ALA A 397 -28.27 -28.39 -44.93
CA ALA A 397 -29.59 -28.92 -45.27
C ALA A 397 -30.37 -27.98 -46.20
N ASP A 398 -30.35 -26.66 -45.95
CA ASP A 398 -30.96 -25.64 -46.81
C ASP A 398 -30.33 -25.67 -48.22
N SER A 399 -29.01 -25.81 -48.32
CA SER A 399 -28.32 -25.91 -49.62
C SER A 399 -28.72 -27.16 -50.40
N LEU A 400 -28.81 -28.32 -49.73
CA LEU A 400 -29.25 -29.57 -50.36
C LEU A 400 -30.72 -29.48 -50.77
N PHE A 401 -31.56 -28.86 -49.95
CA PHE A 401 -32.97 -28.68 -50.23
C PHE A 401 -33.19 -27.81 -51.49
N GLU A 402 -32.45 -26.72 -51.63
CA GLU A 402 -32.50 -25.88 -52.84
C GLU A 402 -31.94 -26.60 -54.07
N GLN A 403 -30.88 -27.40 -53.94
CA GLN A 403 -30.39 -28.27 -55.03
C GLN A 403 -31.45 -29.31 -55.45
N GLY A 404 -32.20 -29.85 -54.48
CA GLY A 404 -33.33 -30.74 -54.73
C GLY A 404 -34.43 -30.07 -55.54
N LYS A 405 -34.81 -28.84 -55.19
CA LYS A 405 -35.77 -28.03 -55.97
C LYS A 405 -35.28 -27.77 -57.40
N GLU A 406 -34.02 -27.38 -57.56
CA GLU A 406 -33.44 -27.11 -58.89
C GLU A 406 -33.40 -28.39 -59.76
N ALA A 407 -33.06 -29.54 -59.18
CA ALA A 407 -33.08 -30.82 -59.88
C ALA A 407 -34.51 -31.24 -60.28
N PHE A 408 -35.49 -30.99 -59.42
CA PHE A 408 -36.91 -31.24 -59.69
C PHE A 408 -37.41 -30.39 -60.86
N GLU A 409 -37.06 -29.09 -60.89
CA GLU A 409 -37.40 -28.18 -61.99
C GLU A 409 -36.79 -28.59 -63.33
N LYS A 410 -35.62 -29.23 -63.29
CA LYS A 410 -34.93 -29.80 -64.47
C LYS A 410 -35.45 -31.19 -64.88
N GLU A 411 -36.52 -31.67 -64.25
CA GLU A 411 -37.09 -33.02 -64.46
C GLU A 411 -36.11 -34.17 -64.13
N ASN A 412 -35.05 -33.89 -63.38
CA ASN A 412 -34.11 -34.91 -62.89
C ASN A 412 -34.57 -35.42 -61.52
N TYR A 413 -35.67 -36.18 -61.52
CA TYR A 413 -36.36 -36.60 -60.31
C TYR A 413 -35.55 -37.57 -59.43
N GLU A 414 -34.66 -38.38 -60.02
CA GLU A 414 -33.80 -39.29 -59.25
C GLU A 414 -32.78 -38.50 -58.41
N ALA A 415 -32.15 -37.47 -58.99
CA ALA A 415 -31.27 -36.58 -58.24
C ALA A 415 -32.03 -35.72 -57.21
N ALA A 416 -33.22 -35.23 -57.56
CA ALA A 416 -34.07 -34.47 -56.64
C ALA A 416 -34.42 -35.29 -55.40
N LEU A 417 -34.77 -36.57 -55.58
CA LEU A 417 -35.10 -37.48 -54.48
C LEU A 417 -33.91 -37.70 -53.52
N ASP A 418 -32.70 -37.93 -54.04
CA ASP A 418 -31.48 -38.06 -53.22
C ASP A 418 -31.22 -36.79 -52.40
N PHE A 419 -31.28 -35.62 -53.05
CA PHE A 419 -31.07 -34.35 -52.37
C PHE A 419 -32.09 -34.10 -51.25
N PHE A 420 -33.39 -34.34 -51.48
CA PHE A 420 -34.41 -34.17 -50.46
C PHE A 420 -34.27 -35.17 -49.30
N GLN A 421 -33.87 -36.43 -49.57
CA GLN A 421 -33.63 -37.42 -48.52
C GLN A 421 -32.45 -37.02 -47.63
N ARG A 422 -31.33 -36.59 -48.22
CA ARG A 422 -30.16 -36.12 -47.47
C ARG A 422 -30.46 -34.85 -46.68
N ALA A 423 -31.20 -33.89 -47.27
CA ALA A 423 -31.65 -32.69 -46.57
C ALA A 423 -32.54 -33.04 -45.36
N LYS A 424 -33.48 -33.99 -45.53
CA LYS A 424 -34.35 -34.47 -44.44
C LYS A 424 -33.55 -35.05 -43.28
N GLU A 425 -32.57 -35.91 -43.55
CA GLU A 425 -31.73 -36.52 -42.52
C GLU A 425 -31.00 -35.45 -41.69
N LEU A 426 -30.44 -34.44 -42.34
CA LEU A 426 -29.77 -33.33 -41.66
C LEU A 426 -30.74 -32.50 -40.82
N TYR A 427 -31.90 -32.09 -41.35
CA TYR A 427 -32.91 -31.37 -40.57
C TYR A 427 -33.40 -32.17 -39.37
N ALA A 428 -33.66 -33.47 -39.55
CA ALA A 428 -34.10 -34.35 -38.47
C ALA A 428 -33.03 -34.47 -37.37
N SER A 429 -31.74 -34.51 -37.74
CA SER A 429 -30.62 -34.60 -36.78
C SER A 429 -30.52 -33.42 -35.80
N VAL A 430 -31.10 -32.27 -36.17
CA VAL A 430 -31.16 -31.05 -35.34
C VAL A 430 -32.58 -30.72 -34.88
N GLY A 431 -33.56 -31.59 -35.17
CA GLY A 431 -34.96 -31.38 -34.80
C GLY A 431 -35.64 -30.22 -35.52
N SER A 432 -35.19 -29.87 -36.73
CA SER A 432 -35.80 -28.80 -37.52
C SER A 432 -37.13 -29.25 -38.14
N GLU A 433 -38.14 -28.39 -38.06
CA GLU A 433 -39.47 -28.62 -38.65
C GLU A 433 -39.45 -28.76 -40.17
N LYS A 434 -38.40 -28.23 -40.85
CA LYS A 434 -38.18 -28.38 -42.30
C LYS A 434 -37.99 -29.83 -42.76
N ALA A 435 -37.73 -30.76 -41.83
CA ALA A 435 -37.74 -32.19 -42.15
C ALA A 435 -39.09 -32.65 -42.71
N ALA A 436 -40.21 -32.09 -42.24
CA ALA A 436 -41.55 -32.39 -42.75
C ALA A 436 -41.78 -31.79 -44.15
N GLU A 437 -41.22 -30.62 -44.43
CA GLU A 437 -41.28 -30.02 -45.78
C GLU A 437 -40.53 -30.90 -46.80
N CYS A 438 -39.40 -31.49 -46.40
CA CYS A 438 -38.70 -32.47 -47.24
C CYS A 438 -39.57 -33.70 -47.55
N ASP A 439 -40.38 -34.16 -46.59
CA ASP A 439 -41.31 -35.29 -46.81
C ASP A 439 -42.34 -34.97 -47.89
N GLU A 440 -42.91 -33.77 -47.90
CA GLU A 440 -43.84 -33.33 -48.95
C GLU A 440 -43.18 -33.31 -50.34
N TRP A 441 -41.95 -32.78 -50.43
CA TRP A 441 -41.21 -32.75 -51.69
C TRP A 441 -40.78 -34.15 -52.17
N ILE A 442 -40.44 -35.05 -51.25
CA ILE A 442 -40.15 -36.46 -51.56
C ILE A 442 -41.38 -37.13 -52.16
N GLU A 443 -42.55 -37.01 -51.52
CA GLU A 443 -43.81 -37.58 -52.00
C GLU A 443 -44.19 -37.02 -53.39
N LYS A 444 -44.05 -35.70 -53.56
CA LYS A 444 -44.27 -35.03 -54.83
C LYS A 444 -43.33 -35.54 -55.92
N THR A 445 -42.05 -35.71 -55.61
CA THR A 445 -41.02 -36.23 -56.54
C THR A 445 -41.30 -37.65 -56.95
N GLN A 446 -41.67 -38.52 -56.01
CA GLN A 446 -42.07 -39.89 -56.27
C GLN A 446 -43.30 -39.96 -57.18
N THR A 447 -44.30 -39.09 -56.95
CA THR A 447 -45.51 -39.02 -57.78
C THR A 447 -45.21 -38.63 -59.24
N GLU A 448 -44.29 -37.69 -59.47
CA GLU A 448 -43.87 -37.31 -60.83
C GLU A 448 -43.09 -38.42 -61.54
N MET A 449 -42.26 -39.18 -60.81
CA MET A 449 -41.55 -40.35 -61.36
C MET A 449 -42.50 -41.47 -61.82
N GLU A 450 -43.67 -41.59 -61.20
CA GLU A 450 -44.69 -42.59 -61.54
C GLU A 450 -45.59 -42.17 -62.73
N LYS A 451 -45.48 -40.92 -63.23
CA LYS A 451 -46.24 -40.50 -64.41
C LYS A 451 -45.73 -41.24 -65.66
N PRO A 452 -46.62 -41.84 -66.47
CA PRO A 452 -46.21 -42.57 -67.66
C PRO A 452 -45.54 -41.61 -68.66
N CYS A 453 -44.29 -41.90 -68.99
CA CYS A 453 -43.57 -41.22 -70.07
C CYS A 453 -44.42 -41.27 -71.36
N LEU A 454 -44.92 -40.11 -71.81
CA LEU A 454 -45.69 -39.98 -73.05
C LEU A 454 -44.90 -40.43 -74.31
N GLY A 455 -43.61 -40.74 -74.18
CA GLY A 455 -42.75 -41.28 -75.24
C GLY A 455 -42.98 -42.75 -75.62
N THR A 456 -43.62 -43.57 -74.77
CA THR A 456 -43.87 -45.00 -75.06
C THR A 456 -45.25 -45.30 -75.63
N ILE A 457 -46.15 -44.32 -75.72
CA ILE A 457 -47.51 -44.52 -76.27
C ILE A 457 -47.54 -44.45 -77.81
N PHE A 458 -46.47 -44.00 -78.47
CA PHE A 458 -46.48 -43.83 -79.94
C PHE A 458 -45.96 -45.01 -80.78
N LEU A 459 -45.61 -46.16 -80.20
CA LEU A 459 -45.00 -47.26 -80.98
C LEU A 459 -45.53 -48.68 -80.67
N ALA A 460 -46.85 -48.89 -80.60
CA ALA A 460 -47.40 -50.25 -80.74
C ALA A 460 -48.87 -50.32 -81.24
N VAL A 461 -49.42 -49.28 -81.86
CA VAL A 461 -50.70 -49.36 -82.61
C VAL A 461 -50.50 -49.87 -84.05
N LEU A 462 -49.27 -50.21 -84.46
CA LEU A 462 -48.93 -50.63 -85.84
C LEU A 462 -48.73 -52.14 -86.06
N ILE A 463 -49.40 -53.02 -85.30
CA ILE A 463 -49.41 -54.48 -85.58
C ILE A 463 -50.83 -55.00 -85.95
N GLY A 464 -51.85 -54.12 -85.99
CA GLY A 464 -53.25 -54.50 -86.20
C GLY A 464 -53.81 -54.46 -87.62
N ALA A 465 -53.04 -54.12 -88.66
CA ALA A 465 -53.60 -53.83 -90.00
C ALA A 465 -52.86 -54.47 -91.19
N GLY A 466 -52.31 -55.68 -91.03
CA GLY A 466 -51.46 -56.27 -92.06
C GLY A 466 -51.53 -57.78 -92.23
N PHE A 467 -52.66 -58.45 -92.02
CA PHE A 467 -52.79 -59.87 -92.43
C PHE A 467 -54.23 -60.29 -92.72
N LEU A 468 -54.82 -59.68 -93.74
CA LEU A 468 -55.98 -60.23 -94.44
C LEU A 468 -55.99 -59.65 -95.85
N VAL A 469 -55.40 -60.41 -96.80
CA VAL A 469 -55.62 -60.47 -98.26
C VAL A 469 -54.29 -60.89 -98.92
N SER A 470 -54.10 -62.20 -99.13
CA SER A 470 -54.22 -62.74 -100.48
C SER A 470 -54.18 -64.27 -100.47
N ARG A 471 -55.04 -64.79 -101.32
CA ARG A 471 -55.39 -66.19 -101.57
C ARG A 471 -54.31 -66.90 -102.41
N ARG A 472 -54.03 -68.17 -102.08
CA ARG A 472 -54.08 -69.34 -103.00
C ARG A 472 -53.17 -69.33 -104.25
N ARG A 473 -52.22 -70.29 -104.35
CA ARG A 473 -52.29 -71.55 -105.16
C ARG A 473 -50.91 -72.04 -105.65
N PHE A 474 -50.71 -73.37 -105.50
CA PHE A 474 -50.02 -74.36 -106.37
C PHE A 474 -48.60 -74.03 -106.89
N ARG A 475 -47.61 -74.91 -106.76
CA ARG A 475 -47.58 -76.33 -107.13
C ARG A 475 -46.52 -77.09 -106.34
#